data_AF-A0A7C6PXQ3-F1
#
_entry.id   AF-A0A7C6PXQ3-F1
#
_cell.length_a   1.000
_cell.length_b   1.000
_cell.length_c   1.000
_cell.angle_alpha   90.00
_cell.angle_beta   90.00
_cell.angle_gamma   90.00
#
_symmetry.space_group_name_H-M   'P 1'
#
loop_
_entity.id
_entity.type
_entity.pdbx_description
1 polymer ?
#
loop_
_entity_poly.entity_id
_entity_poly.type
_entity_poly.pdbx_seq_one_letter_code
_entity_poly.pdbx_strand_id
1 'polypeptide(L)'
;MAKIKWILIFLILMFISTSCGTPAKKPVQSTKEKTTLPKIPDKISRGYNKEPVLKVYITQTGKIETMPLEQYVMGTVAGEIKNDWPLEALKAQAILARSYVLNFVNNEKSKYTNADISTDFEEAQAWNPSNINSNIKKAVNDTRGLVAVYDGKYIEAWFHSDAAGRTALAKEGLNYKKSEPPYTESVKSDDIKVAPPNIRNWSYTFTKQEVLDALNKMGIEISDFKTVKIGAKGISGRTVLLNFDKIPVNAPDFRIAIGSEKMKSTMLDSVKYDGNNLTIKGRGFGHGVGMSQWGAYQMAKNGAKASDIIMHYFKNINVVKLWK
;
A
#
# COMPACT_ATOMS: atom_id res chain seq x y z
N MET A 1 22.77 87.18 10.60
CA MET A 1 23.23 85.80 10.91
C MET A 1 22.00 84.90 10.81
N ALA A 2 21.85 83.90 9.95
CA ALA A 2 22.71 83.21 8.99
C ALA A 2 21.98 83.09 7.63
N LYS A 3 22.77 82.86 6.56
CA LYS A 3 22.47 83.18 5.15
C LYS A 3 21.57 82.14 4.44
N ILE A 4 20.75 82.66 3.53
CA ILE A 4 19.80 81.95 2.64
C ILE A 4 20.51 81.41 1.39
N LYS A 5 20.12 80.19 1.01
CA LYS A 5 20.53 79.40 -0.16
C LYS A 5 19.98 79.97 -1.47
N TRP A 6 20.78 79.91 -2.54
CA TRP A 6 20.29 79.74 -3.91
C TRP A 6 21.19 78.70 -4.60
N ILE A 7 20.61 77.58 -5.03
CA ILE A 7 21.25 76.59 -5.91
C ILE A 7 20.41 76.47 -7.17
N LEU A 8 21.13 76.57 -8.28
CA LEU A 8 20.74 76.56 -9.67
C LEU A 8 20.19 75.20 -10.11
N ILE A 9 19.20 75.26 -11.01
CA ILE A 9 18.55 74.13 -11.68
C ILE A 9 19.48 73.56 -12.78
N PHE A 10 19.63 72.24 -12.83
CA PHE A 10 20.14 71.52 -14.00
C PHE A 10 19.19 70.38 -14.35
N LEU A 11 18.68 70.40 -15.59
CA LEU A 11 17.88 69.34 -16.20
C LEU A 11 18.74 68.08 -16.41
N ILE A 12 18.20 66.92 -16.02
CA ILE A 12 18.64 65.60 -16.51
C ILE A 12 17.42 64.92 -17.13
N LEU A 13 17.52 64.61 -18.43
CA LEU A 13 16.57 63.75 -19.15
C LEU A 13 16.63 62.32 -18.59
N MET A 14 15.49 61.78 -18.19
CA MET A 14 15.35 60.40 -17.74
C MET A 14 14.74 59.55 -18.87
N PHE A 15 15.49 58.54 -19.33
CA PHE A 15 15.03 57.51 -20.25
C PHE A 15 13.90 56.69 -19.61
N ILE A 16 12.73 56.66 -20.24
CA ILE A 16 11.64 55.75 -19.87
C ILE A 16 11.87 54.43 -20.59
N SER A 17 12.38 53.43 -19.87
CA SER A 17 12.38 52.04 -20.33
C SER A 17 10.99 51.45 -20.13
N THR A 18 10.30 51.14 -21.23
CA THR A 18 9.04 50.38 -21.24
C THR A 18 9.31 48.93 -20.84
N SER A 19 9.07 48.59 -19.57
CA SER A 19 9.01 47.20 -19.10
C SER A 19 7.64 46.61 -19.44
N CYS A 20 7.57 45.76 -20.45
CA CYS A 20 6.42 44.87 -20.67
C CYS A 20 6.32 43.87 -19.50
N GLY A 21 5.55 44.23 -18.47
CA GLY A 21 5.13 43.29 -17.43
C GLY A 21 4.10 42.31 -18.00
N THR A 22 4.43 41.02 -18.01
CA THR A 22 3.46 39.95 -18.24
C THR A 22 2.39 39.99 -17.14
N PRO A 23 1.09 39.82 -17.48
CA PRO A 23 0.04 39.84 -16.47
C PRO A 23 0.22 38.65 -15.52
N ALA A 24 0.33 38.96 -14.22
CA ALA A 24 0.39 37.97 -13.16
C ALA A 24 -0.81 37.02 -13.29
N LYS A 25 -0.53 35.71 -13.45
CA LYS A 25 -1.57 34.68 -13.41
C LYS A 25 -2.29 34.79 -12.07
N LYS A 26 -3.59 35.09 -12.10
CA LYS A 26 -4.48 35.01 -10.94
C LYS A 26 -4.32 33.61 -10.31
N PRO A 27 -4.35 33.49 -8.97
CA PRO A 27 -4.34 32.18 -8.34
C PRO A 27 -5.53 31.39 -8.87
N VAL A 28 -5.25 30.21 -9.44
CA VAL A 28 -6.29 29.27 -9.85
C VAL A 28 -7.00 28.86 -8.56
N GLN A 29 -8.19 29.41 -8.37
CA GLN A 29 -9.08 29.03 -7.31
C GLN A 29 -9.47 27.56 -7.56
N SER A 30 -8.89 26.65 -6.79
CA SER A 30 -9.23 25.23 -6.81
C SER A 30 -10.70 25.08 -6.46
N THR A 31 -11.56 25.00 -7.47
CA THR A 31 -12.90 24.44 -7.32
C THR A 31 -12.69 22.98 -6.98
N LYS A 32 -12.87 22.60 -5.71
CA LYS A 32 -13.00 21.19 -5.32
C LYS A 32 -14.16 20.61 -6.13
N GLU A 33 -13.86 19.90 -7.20
CA GLU A 33 -14.86 19.08 -7.89
C GLU A 33 -15.55 18.20 -6.85
N LYS A 34 -16.88 18.18 -6.91
CA LYS A 34 -17.70 17.45 -5.95
C LYS A 34 -17.39 15.96 -6.12
N THR A 35 -16.66 15.37 -5.17
CA THR A 35 -16.27 13.96 -5.22
C THR A 35 -17.52 13.08 -5.30
N THR A 36 -17.62 12.29 -6.37
CA THR A 36 -18.67 11.26 -6.52
C THR A 36 -18.47 10.18 -5.45
N LEU A 37 -19.53 9.86 -4.71
CA LEU A 37 -19.49 8.80 -3.70
C LEU A 37 -19.69 7.43 -4.35
N PRO A 38 -18.89 6.41 -4.00
CA PRO A 38 -19.14 5.04 -4.44
C PRO A 38 -20.41 4.49 -3.79
N LYS A 39 -21.05 3.53 -4.47
CA LYS A 39 -22.16 2.76 -3.92
C LYS A 39 -21.62 1.68 -2.97
N ILE A 40 -22.30 1.44 -1.85
CA ILE A 40 -22.07 0.22 -1.05
C ILE A 40 -22.64 -0.97 -1.84
N PRO A 41 -21.92 -2.09 -2.00
CA PRO A 41 -22.43 -3.25 -2.72
C PRO A 41 -23.79 -3.71 -2.18
N ASP A 42 -24.75 -3.93 -3.08
CA ASP A 42 -26.16 -4.16 -2.71
C ASP A 42 -26.35 -5.33 -1.74
N LYS A 43 -25.57 -6.41 -1.92
CA LYS A 43 -25.63 -7.62 -1.10
C LYS A 43 -25.29 -7.41 0.39
N ILE A 44 -24.52 -6.37 0.72
CA ILE A 44 -24.14 -6.04 2.11
C ILE A 44 -24.76 -4.70 2.60
N SER A 45 -25.41 -3.97 1.69
CA SER A 45 -25.99 -2.66 1.98
C SER A 45 -27.19 -2.77 2.93
N ARG A 46 -27.29 -1.79 3.84
CA ARG A 46 -28.40 -1.65 4.79
C ARG A 46 -29.19 -0.35 4.56
N GLY A 47 -29.02 0.27 3.40
CA GLY A 47 -29.62 1.56 3.05
C GLY A 47 -28.70 2.75 3.33
N TYR A 48 -29.23 3.95 3.06
CA TYR A 48 -28.46 5.20 3.14
C TYR A 48 -27.91 5.46 4.54
N ASN A 49 -26.60 5.77 4.62
CA ASN A 49 -25.90 6.14 5.86
C ASN A 49 -26.00 5.05 6.96
N LYS A 50 -26.15 3.78 6.56
CA LYS A 50 -26.15 2.62 7.47
C LYS A 50 -24.90 1.78 7.25
N GLU A 51 -24.34 1.28 8.34
CA GLU A 51 -23.20 0.36 8.30
C GLU A 51 -23.56 -0.94 7.55
N PRO A 52 -22.70 -1.40 6.62
CA PRO A 52 -22.90 -2.68 5.95
C PRO A 52 -22.74 -3.87 6.89
N VAL A 53 -23.37 -4.99 6.54
CA VAL A 53 -23.25 -6.26 7.26
C VAL A 53 -22.71 -7.32 6.32
N LEU A 54 -21.70 -8.06 6.75
CA LEU A 54 -20.97 -9.06 5.97
C LEU A 54 -21.34 -10.47 6.41
N LYS A 55 -21.39 -11.42 5.48
CA LYS A 55 -21.21 -12.85 5.75
C LYS A 55 -19.73 -13.20 5.60
N VAL A 56 -19.05 -13.51 6.69
CA VAL A 56 -17.60 -13.74 6.72
C VAL A 56 -17.31 -15.22 6.97
N TYR A 57 -16.55 -15.86 6.09
CA TYR A 57 -15.99 -17.18 6.38
C TYR A 57 -14.80 -17.07 7.35
N ILE A 58 -14.92 -17.67 8.52
CA ILE A 58 -13.90 -17.68 9.57
C ILE A 58 -13.04 -18.93 9.43
N THR A 59 -11.82 -18.78 8.93
CA THR A 59 -10.88 -19.88 8.67
C THR A 59 -10.55 -20.71 9.91
N GLN A 60 -10.52 -20.08 11.10
CA GLN A 60 -10.21 -20.77 12.35
C GLN A 60 -11.32 -21.76 12.78
N THR A 61 -12.58 -21.49 12.43
CA THR A 61 -13.73 -22.32 12.84
C THR A 61 -14.37 -23.07 11.68
N GLY A 62 -14.05 -22.70 10.44
CA GLY A 62 -14.67 -23.21 9.22
C GLY A 62 -16.12 -22.75 9.02
N LYS A 63 -16.59 -21.74 9.76
CA LYS A 63 -18.00 -21.29 9.77
C LYS A 63 -18.16 -19.94 9.08
N ILE A 64 -19.36 -19.68 8.57
CA ILE A 64 -19.78 -18.36 8.10
C ILE A 64 -20.50 -17.64 9.24
N GLU A 65 -20.01 -16.45 9.59
CA GLU A 65 -20.60 -15.58 10.59
C GLU A 65 -21.13 -14.30 9.94
N THR A 66 -22.30 -13.83 10.39
CA THR A 66 -22.83 -12.54 9.94
C THR A 66 -22.43 -11.46 10.94
N MET A 67 -21.70 -10.43 10.50
CA MET A 67 -21.19 -9.37 11.39
C MET A 67 -21.20 -7.98 10.76
N PRO A 68 -21.29 -6.91 11.56
CA PRO A 68 -21.09 -5.54 11.09
C PRO A 68 -19.70 -5.35 10.50
N LEU A 69 -19.59 -4.54 9.45
CA LEU A 69 -18.33 -4.31 8.75
C LEU A 69 -17.24 -3.75 9.69
N GLU A 70 -17.59 -2.84 10.60
CA GLU A 70 -16.61 -2.24 11.52
C GLU A 70 -16.04 -3.28 12.49
N GLN A 71 -16.82 -4.30 12.89
CA GLN A 71 -16.32 -5.42 13.68
C GLN A 71 -15.28 -6.23 12.90
N TYR A 72 -15.55 -6.52 11.62
CA TYR A 72 -14.57 -7.19 10.76
C TYR A 72 -13.29 -6.35 10.59
N VAL A 73 -13.43 -5.04 10.38
CA VAL A 73 -12.29 -4.11 10.25
C VAL A 73 -11.46 -4.06 11.53
N MET A 74 -12.05 -4.10 12.73
CA MET A 74 -11.28 -4.18 13.98
C MET A 74 -10.40 -5.43 14.02
N GLY A 75 -10.95 -6.61 13.68
CA GLY A 75 -10.18 -7.85 13.63
C GLY A 75 -9.10 -7.82 12.56
N THR A 76 -9.35 -7.14 11.43
CA THR A 76 -8.37 -6.95 10.35
C THR A 76 -7.20 -6.08 10.82
N VAL A 77 -7.47 -4.89 11.39
CA VAL A 77 -6.42 -4.01 11.90
C VAL A 77 -5.58 -4.70 12.97
N ALA A 78 -6.22 -5.52 13.81
CA ALA A 78 -5.56 -6.30 14.86
C ALA A 78 -4.71 -7.49 14.33
N GLY A 79 -5.01 -7.98 13.13
CA GLY A 79 -4.23 -9.00 12.43
C GLY A 79 -3.07 -8.42 11.62
N GLU A 80 -3.26 -7.24 11.04
CA GLU A 80 -2.32 -6.65 10.07
C GLU A 80 -1.16 -5.86 10.71
N ILE A 81 -1.43 -5.11 11.77
CA ILE A 81 -0.43 -4.23 12.39
C ILE A 81 -0.43 -4.34 13.91
N LYS A 82 0.69 -3.98 14.56
CA LYS A 82 0.76 -4.09 16.02
C LYS A 82 -0.19 -3.08 16.67
N ASN A 83 -0.88 -3.56 17.72
CA ASN A 83 -1.96 -2.84 18.37
C ASN A 83 -1.49 -1.66 19.27
N ASP A 84 -0.18 -1.50 19.47
CA ASP A 84 0.47 -0.41 20.21
C ASP A 84 1.06 0.67 19.30
N TRP A 85 0.84 0.58 17.98
CA TRP A 85 1.30 1.57 17.01
C TRP A 85 0.63 2.93 17.17
N PRO A 86 1.26 4.01 16.67
CA PRO A 86 0.68 5.35 16.68
C PRO A 86 -0.74 5.37 16.10
N LEU A 87 -1.64 6.09 16.78
CA LEU A 87 -3.07 6.10 16.46
C LEU A 87 -3.34 6.47 14.99
N GLU A 88 -2.61 7.42 14.41
CA GLU A 88 -2.82 7.83 13.02
C GLU A 88 -2.40 6.74 12.00
N ALA A 89 -1.44 5.87 12.34
CA ALA A 89 -1.12 4.70 11.53
C ALA A 89 -2.23 3.63 11.62
N LEU A 90 -2.77 3.40 12.83
CA LEU A 90 -3.93 2.52 13.03
C LEU A 90 -5.16 3.00 12.24
N LYS A 91 -5.40 4.32 12.23
CA LYS A 91 -6.48 4.94 11.46
C LYS A 91 -6.28 4.81 9.95
N ALA A 92 -5.07 5.02 9.45
CA ALA A 92 -4.76 4.82 8.03
C ALA A 92 -5.02 3.37 7.60
N GLN A 93 -4.58 2.39 8.41
CA GLN A 93 -4.85 0.98 8.17
C GLN A 93 -6.35 0.69 8.20
N ALA A 94 -7.12 1.24 9.15
CA ALA A 94 -8.56 1.03 9.23
C ALA A 94 -9.29 1.53 7.96
N ILE A 95 -8.92 2.71 7.44
CA ILE A 95 -9.50 3.26 6.21
C ILE A 95 -9.19 2.37 5.00
N LEU A 96 -7.93 1.93 4.84
CA LEU A 96 -7.54 1.07 3.74
C LEU A 96 -8.16 -0.33 3.85
N ALA A 97 -8.18 -0.94 5.03
CA ALA A 97 -8.84 -2.22 5.26
C ALA A 97 -10.33 -2.18 4.92
N ARG A 98 -11.03 -1.11 5.32
CA ARG A 98 -12.44 -0.89 4.95
C ARG A 98 -12.63 -0.73 3.43
N SER A 99 -11.74 0.02 2.79
CA SER A 99 -11.77 0.25 1.34
C SER A 99 -11.50 -1.06 0.57
N TYR A 100 -10.56 -1.87 1.04
CA TYR A 100 -10.27 -3.20 0.50
C TYR A 100 -11.51 -4.09 0.53
N VAL A 101 -12.16 -4.21 1.69
CA VAL A 101 -13.35 -5.07 1.86
C VAL A 101 -14.46 -4.64 0.90
N LEU A 102 -14.75 -3.34 0.80
CA LEU A 102 -15.78 -2.85 -0.10
C LEU A 102 -15.42 -3.07 -1.57
N ASN A 103 -14.16 -2.88 -1.95
CA ASN A 103 -13.66 -3.15 -3.30
C ASN A 103 -13.76 -4.65 -3.65
N PHE A 104 -13.31 -5.53 -2.74
CA PHE A 104 -13.39 -6.98 -2.89
C PHE A 104 -14.83 -7.44 -3.08
N VAL A 105 -15.73 -7.04 -2.18
CA VAL A 105 -17.14 -7.42 -2.21
C VAL A 105 -17.84 -6.92 -3.49
N ASN A 106 -17.37 -5.80 -4.06
CA ASN A 106 -17.92 -5.22 -5.29
C ASN A 106 -17.45 -5.95 -6.57
N ASN A 107 -16.20 -6.38 -6.62
CA ASN A 107 -15.54 -6.81 -7.85
C ASN A 107 -15.22 -8.30 -7.89
N GLU A 108 -15.08 -8.92 -6.72
CA GLU A 108 -14.61 -10.29 -6.56
C GLU A 108 -15.67 -11.17 -5.90
N LYS A 109 -15.50 -12.48 -6.03
CA LYS A 109 -16.28 -13.49 -5.32
C LYS A 109 -15.38 -14.21 -4.35
N SER A 110 -15.88 -14.45 -3.14
CA SER A 110 -15.12 -15.27 -2.21
C SER A 110 -14.96 -16.69 -2.76
N LYS A 111 -13.78 -17.28 -2.58
CA LYS A 111 -13.49 -18.70 -2.83
C LYS A 111 -14.27 -19.61 -1.90
N TYR A 112 -14.83 -19.08 -0.80
CA TYR A 112 -15.70 -19.80 0.12
C TYR A 112 -17.17 -19.56 -0.24
N THR A 113 -17.85 -20.63 -0.65
CA THR A 113 -19.26 -20.60 -1.04
C THR A 113 -20.13 -19.97 0.04
N ASN A 114 -21.03 -19.07 -0.35
CA ASN A 114 -21.96 -18.31 0.51
C ASN A 114 -21.35 -17.23 1.42
N ALA A 115 -20.05 -16.98 1.34
CA ALA A 115 -19.40 -15.86 2.02
C ALA A 115 -19.27 -14.63 1.12
N ASP A 116 -19.34 -13.44 1.72
CA ASP A 116 -19.00 -12.18 1.06
C ASP A 116 -17.48 -11.97 1.01
N ILE A 117 -16.77 -12.41 2.05
CA ILE A 117 -15.32 -12.35 2.25
C ILE A 117 -14.89 -13.41 3.29
N SER A 118 -13.60 -13.63 3.48
CA SER A 118 -13.07 -14.51 4.54
C SER A 118 -12.00 -13.86 5.41
N THR A 119 -11.53 -14.62 6.39
CA THR A 119 -10.35 -14.33 7.22
C THR A 119 -9.10 -15.07 6.72
N ASP A 120 -9.11 -15.61 5.50
CA ASP A 120 -7.94 -16.17 4.85
C ASP A 120 -7.07 -15.02 4.32
N PHE A 121 -5.84 -14.91 4.81
CA PHE A 121 -4.91 -13.85 4.38
C PHE A 121 -4.41 -14.05 2.94
N GLU A 122 -4.54 -15.25 2.36
CA GLU A 122 -4.20 -15.51 0.95
C GLU A 122 -5.31 -15.04 0.00
N GLU A 123 -6.55 -14.90 0.49
CA GLU A 123 -7.68 -14.36 -0.28
C GLU A 123 -7.93 -12.87 0.01
N ALA A 124 -7.86 -12.50 1.28
CA ALA A 124 -8.27 -11.20 1.79
C ALA A 124 -7.15 -10.56 2.61
N GLN A 125 -7.31 -10.51 3.93
CA GLN A 125 -6.43 -9.78 4.84
C GLN A 125 -6.23 -10.60 6.13
N ALA A 126 -5.12 -10.38 6.82
CA ALA A 126 -4.89 -10.98 8.12
C ALA A 126 -5.98 -10.53 9.11
N TRP A 127 -6.49 -11.47 9.90
CA TRP A 127 -7.57 -11.21 10.83
C TRP A 127 -7.31 -11.90 12.17
N ASN A 128 -7.21 -11.10 13.23
CA ASN A 128 -6.95 -11.61 14.57
C ASN A 128 -7.72 -10.81 15.65
N PRO A 129 -8.96 -11.20 15.99
CA PRO A 129 -9.79 -10.46 16.94
C PRO A 129 -9.23 -10.50 18.37
N SER A 130 -8.38 -11.46 18.71
CA SER A 130 -7.79 -11.57 20.06
C SER A 130 -6.83 -10.43 20.38
N ASN A 131 -6.28 -9.77 19.35
CA ASN A 131 -5.37 -8.63 19.48
C ASN A 131 -6.08 -7.26 19.58
N ILE A 132 -7.42 -7.22 19.54
CA ILE A 132 -8.17 -5.96 19.60
C ILE A 132 -8.03 -5.33 20.99
N ASN A 133 -7.44 -4.14 21.05
CA ASN A 133 -7.34 -3.32 22.25
C ASN A 133 -8.12 -2.00 22.12
N SER A 134 -8.04 -1.14 23.15
CA SER A 134 -8.69 0.17 23.15
C SER A 134 -8.21 1.10 22.02
N ASN A 135 -6.92 1.04 21.65
CA ASN A 135 -6.37 1.85 20.57
C ASN A 135 -6.95 1.47 19.21
N ILE A 136 -7.08 0.17 18.93
CA ILE A 136 -7.70 -0.33 17.69
C ILE A 136 -9.18 0.07 17.65
N LYS A 137 -9.93 -0.17 18.73
CA LYS A 137 -11.34 0.25 18.83
C LYS A 137 -11.47 1.75 18.56
N LYS A 138 -10.60 2.56 19.15
CA LYS A 138 -10.57 4.01 18.92
C LYS A 138 -10.27 4.35 17.47
N ALA A 139 -9.25 3.77 16.85
CA ALA A 139 -8.87 4.03 15.47
C ALA A 139 -9.99 3.71 14.48
N VAL A 140 -10.65 2.57 14.66
CA VAL A 140 -11.77 2.14 13.81
C VAL A 140 -12.98 3.05 14.04
N ASN A 141 -13.32 3.37 15.28
CA ASN A 141 -14.45 4.25 15.60
C ASN A 141 -14.23 5.69 15.09
N ASP A 142 -13.04 6.25 15.27
CA ASP A 142 -12.67 7.60 14.79
C ASP A 142 -12.73 7.68 13.25
N THR A 143 -12.54 6.56 12.56
CA THR A 143 -12.55 6.47 11.08
C THR A 143 -13.79 5.75 10.53
N ARG A 144 -14.81 5.56 11.36
CA ARG A 144 -16.03 4.84 11.00
C ARG A 144 -16.63 5.38 9.71
N GLY A 145 -16.84 4.47 8.76
CA GLY A 145 -17.36 4.78 7.42
C GLY A 145 -16.45 5.58 6.50
N LEU A 146 -15.19 5.87 6.88
CA LEU A 146 -14.22 6.53 6.01
C LEU A 146 -13.55 5.52 5.07
N VAL A 147 -13.57 5.84 3.78
CA VAL A 147 -13.06 4.99 2.69
C VAL A 147 -12.28 5.82 1.67
N ALA A 148 -11.31 5.20 1.02
CA ALA A 148 -10.48 5.79 -0.03
C ALA A 148 -11.06 5.49 -1.41
N VAL A 149 -11.24 6.54 -2.22
CA VAL A 149 -11.92 6.47 -3.52
C VAL A 149 -11.19 7.25 -4.59
N TYR A 150 -11.27 6.76 -5.82
CA TYR A 150 -10.81 7.44 -7.03
C TYR A 150 -11.92 7.37 -8.07
N ASP A 151 -12.31 8.51 -8.62
CA ASP A 151 -13.35 8.59 -9.68
C ASP A 151 -14.64 7.82 -9.32
N GLY A 152 -15.15 8.04 -8.10
CA GLY A 152 -16.38 7.39 -7.61
C GLY A 152 -16.28 5.89 -7.37
N LYS A 153 -15.08 5.29 -7.43
CA LYS A 153 -14.84 3.86 -7.19
C LYS A 153 -13.92 3.68 -5.98
N TYR A 154 -14.07 2.56 -5.27
CA TYR A 154 -13.10 2.16 -4.26
C TYR A 154 -11.74 1.93 -4.92
N ILE A 155 -10.67 2.32 -4.23
CA ILE A 155 -9.32 2.03 -4.71
C ILE A 155 -8.92 0.59 -4.41
N GLU A 156 -7.98 0.08 -5.21
CA GLU A 156 -7.13 -1.05 -4.89
C GLU A 156 -6.23 -0.69 -3.69
N ALA A 157 -6.77 -0.87 -2.49
CA ALA A 157 -6.21 -0.40 -1.22
C ALA A 157 -5.07 -1.31 -0.70
N TRP A 158 -4.06 -1.58 -1.53
CA TRP A 158 -2.96 -2.48 -1.17
C TRP A 158 -2.04 -1.90 -0.09
N PHE A 159 -1.56 -2.77 0.79
CA PHE A 159 -0.57 -2.41 1.82
C PHE A 159 0.34 -3.59 2.11
N HIS A 160 1.51 -3.31 2.66
CA HIS A 160 2.52 -4.32 2.97
C HIS A 160 3.36 -3.89 4.18
N SER A 161 4.16 -4.80 4.75
CA SER A 161 4.90 -4.52 5.98
C SER A 161 6.01 -3.47 5.81
N ASP A 162 6.99 -3.72 4.93
CA ASP A 162 8.16 -2.87 4.71
C ASP A 162 8.55 -2.81 3.22
N ALA A 163 8.71 -1.59 2.70
CA ALA A 163 9.00 -1.33 1.29
C ALA A 163 10.47 -1.49 0.94
N ALA A 164 11.36 -1.56 1.93
CA ALA A 164 12.81 -1.41 1.78
C ALA A 164 13.21 -0.06 1.15
N GLY A 165 12.56 1.03 1.56
CA GLY A 165 12.89 2.40 1.16
C GLY A 165 12.05 2.99 0.02
N ARG A 166 11.37 2.17 -0.78
CA ARG A 166 10.56 2.63 -1.92
C ARG A 166 9.48 1.61 -2.30
N THR A 167 8.26 2.09 -2.55
CA THR A 167 7.14 1.23 -2.96
C THR A 167 7.27 0.80 -4.42
N ALA A 168 6.65 -0.31 -4.77
CA ALA A 168 6.56 -0.84 -6.13
C ALA A 168 5.22 -0.51 -6.78
N LEU A 169 5.21 -0.57 -8.11
CA LEU A 169 3.97 -0.61 -8.89
C LEU A 169 3.33 -2.01 -8.84
N ALA A 170 2.06 -2.12 -9.23
CA ALA A 170 1.30 -3.36 -9.08
C ALA A 170 1.84 -4.47 -9.99
N LYS A 171 2.23 -4.17 -11.23
CA LYS A 171 2.87 -5.14 -12.13
C LYS A 171 4.18 -5.67 -11.57
N GLU A 172 4.96 -4.79 -10.95
CA GLU A 172 6.26 -5.12 -10.36
C GLU A 172 6.12 -5.98 -9.09
N GLY A 173 5.26 -5.56 -8.15
CA GLY A 173 5.17 -6.18 -6.83
C GLY A 173 4.17 -7.33 -6.70
N LEU A 174 3.13 -7.36 -7.55
CA LEU A 174 2.02 -8.31 -7.49
C LEU A 174 1.82 -9.11 -8.78
N ASN A 175 2.67 -8.92 -9.80
CA ASN A 175 2.45 -9.49 -11.13
C ASN A 175 1.05 -9.15 -11.70
N TYR A 176 0.55 -7.96 -11.38
CA TYR A 176 -0.80 -7.53 -11.72
C TYR A 176 -1.02 -7.52 -13.23
N LYS A 177 -2.13 -8.12 -13.71
CA LYS A 177 -2.35 -8.32 -15.16
C LYS A 177 -3.05 -7.15 -15.84
N LYS A 178 -3.72 -6.28 -15.08
CA LYS A 178 -4.43 -5.10 -15.62
C LYS A 178 -3.48 -3.90 -15.74
N SER A 179 -3.99 -2.79 -16.27
CA SER A 179 -3.27 -1.50 -16.24
C SER A 179 -2.98 -1.07 -14.81
N GLU A 180 -1.87 -0.37 -14.61
CA GLU A 180 -1.55 0.22 -13.30
C GLU A 180 -2.69 1.16 -12.87
N PRO A 181 -3.18 1.07 -11.62
CA PRO A 181 -4.15 2.03 -11.14
C PRO A 181 -3.58 3.46 -11.16
N PRO A 182 -4.36 4.45 -11.61
CA PRO A 182 -3.86 5.83 -11.82
C PRO A 182 -3.47 6.55 -10.53
N TYR A 183 -3.89 6.04 -9.38
CA TYR A 183 -3.56 6.55 -8.05
C TYR A 183 -2.38 5.83 -7.40
N THR A 184 -1.80 4.81 -8.03
CA THR A 184 -0.62 4.12 -7.49
C THR A 184 0.64 4.60 -8.17
N GLU A 185 1.61 5.03 -7.37
CA GLU A 185 2.94 5.41 -7.82
C GLU A 185 4.01 4.74 -6.95
N SER A 186 5.20 4.57 -7.52
CA SER A 186 6.38 4.21 -6.74
C SER A 186 6.90 5.45 -6.00
N VAL A 187 6.74 5.46 -4.68
CA VAL A 187 7.08 6.59 -3.79
C VAL A 187 8.14 6.17 -2.78
N LYS A 188 8.92 7.14 -2.28
CA LYS A 188 9.87 6.90 -1.19
C LYS A 188 9.11 6.51 0.08
N SER A 189 9.63 5.54 0.82
CA SER A 189 9.14 5.14 2.15
C SER A 189 10.29 5.24 3.15
N ASP A 190 10.07 5.92 4.27
CA ASP A 190 11.09 6.12 5.31
C ASP A 190 11.10 4.96 6.35
N ASP A 191 10.61 3.79 5.97
CA ASP A 191 10.48 2.59 6.80
C ASP A 191 11.81 1.95 7.24
N ILE A 192 12.85 2.12 6.43
CA ILE A 192 14.22 1.65 6.73
C ILE A 192 14.78 2.15 8.07
N LYS A 193 14.23 3.24 8.62
CA LYS A 193 14.64 3.81 9.91
C LYS A 193 14.06 3.06 11.11
N VAL A 194 12.91 2.41 10.95
CA VAL A 194 12.08 1.89 12.06
C VAL A 194 11.74 0.42 11.95
N ALA A 195 11.83 -0.18 10.76
CA ALA A 195 11.52 -1.59 10.59
C ALA A 195 12.43 -2.48 11.46
N PRO A 196 11.96 -3.65 11.94
CA PRO A 196 12.78 -4.57 12.71
C PRO A 196 14.01 -5.08 11.95
N PRO A 197 15.14 -5.37 12.62
CA PRO A 197 16.36 -5.84 11.94
C PRO A 197 16.15 -7.08 11.06
N ASN A 198 15.34 -8.04 11.52
CA ASN A 198 15.00 -9.28 10.81
C ASN A 198 14.11 -9.09 9.57
N ILE A 199 13.60 -7.88 9.35
CA ILE A 199 12.85 -7.47 8.16
C ILE A 199 13.72 -6.57 7.29
N ARG A 200 14.48 -5.65 7.90
CA ARG A 200 15.40 -4.76 7.19
C ARG A 200 16.42 -5.54 6.36
N ASN A 201 16.98 -6.59 6.93
CA ASN A 201 17.87 -7.51 6.23
C ASN A 201 17.51 -8.94 6.63
N TRP A 202 17.23 -9.77 5.65
CA TRP A 202 16.91 -11.18 5.87
C TRP A 202 17.72 -12.07 4.96
N SER A 203 17.93 -13.31 5.41
CA SER A 203 18.61 -14.36 4.68
C SER A 203 17.87 -15.66 4.95
N TYR A 204 17.57 -16.43 3.92
CA TYR A 204 16.99 -17.76 4.04
C TYR A 204 17.65 -18.71 3.05
N THR A 205 17.84 -19.97 3.47
CA THR A 205 18.40 -21.03 2.63
C THR A 205 17.33 -22.08 2.40
N PHE A 206 16.99 -22.29 1.13
CA PHE A 206 16.06 -23.31 0.66
C PHE A 206 16.83 -24.50 0.15
N THR A 207 16.30 -25.70 0.37
CA THR A 207 16.77 -26.90 -0.33
C THR A 207 16.38 -26.83 -1.81
N LYS A 208 17.12 -27.53 -2.67
CA LYS A 208 16.75 -27.68 -4.08
C LYS A 208 15.31 -28.20 -4.25
N GLN A 209 14.90 -29.16 -3.41
CA GLN A 209 13.55 -29.72 -3.48
C GLN A 209 12.47 -28.68 -3.17
N GLU A 210 12.64 -27.85 -2.13
CA GLU A 210 11.69 -26.75 -1.84
C GLU A 210 11.54 -25.79 -3.02
N VAL A 211 12.63 -25.53 -3.75
CA VAL A 211 12.61 -24.68 -4.95
C VAL A 211 11.87 -25.36 -6.09
N LEU A 212 12.16 -26.64 -6.38
CA LEU A 212 11.48 -27.41 -7.43
C LEU A 212 9.98 -27.55 -7.14
N ASP A 213 9.61 -27.81 -5.89
CA ASP A 213 8.21 -27.89 -5.46
C ASP A 213 7.48 -26.55 -5.66
N ALA A 214 8.13 -25.43 -5.34
CA ALA A 214 7.58 -24.10 -5.56
C ALA A 214 7.39 -23.81 -7.05
N LEU A 215 8.35 -24.16 -7.91
CA LEU A 215 8.25 -24.01 -9.36
C LEU A 215 7.12 -24.88 -9.94
N ASN A 216 7.01 -26.12 -9.49
CA ASN A 216 5.95 -27.03 -9.91
C ASN A 216 4.55 -26.53 -9.50
N LYS A 217 4.40 -25.97 -8.29
CA LYS A 217 3.14 -25.32 -7.86
C LYS A 217 2.72 -24.16 -8.76
N MET A 218 3.67 -23.49 -9.41
CA MET A 218 3.42 -22.43 -10.39
C MET A 218 3.11 -22.97 -11.79
N GLY A 219 3.17 -24.29 -12.00
CA GLY A 219 3.05 -24.92 -13.31
C GLY A 219 4.30 -24.74 -14.18
N ILE A 220 5.46 -24.48 -13.58
CA ILE A 220 6.74 -24.30 -14.28
C ILE A 220 7.53 -25.61 -14.19
N GLU A 221 7.61 -26.32 -15.32
CA GLU A 221 8.29 -27.60 -15.43
C GLU A 221 9.81 -27.43 -15.51
N ILE A 222 10.48 -27.49 -14.36
CA ILE A 222 11.94 -27.55 -14.25
C ILE A 222 12.27 -28.82 -13.48
N SER A 223 12.90 -29.80 -14.13
CA SER A 223 13.34 -31.04 -13.48
C SER A 223 14.67 -30.89 -12.75
N ASP A 224 15.52 -29.99 -13.23
CA ASP A 224 16.81 -29.65 -12.64
C ASP A 224 17.22 -28.22 -13.02
N PHE A 225 18.03 -27.57 -12.19
CA PHE A 225 18.67 -26.30 -12.50
C PHE A 225 20.10 -26.26 -11.95
N LYS A 226 21.01 -25.61 -12.67
CA LYS A 226 22.43 -25.49 -12.30
C LYS A 226 22.79 -24.12 -11.75
N THR A 227 22.04 -23.09 -12.12
CA THR A 227 22.29 -21.71 -11.73
C THR A 227 20.99 -20.99 -11.41
N VAL A 228 21.07 -20.07 -10.46
CA VAL A 228 19.98 -19.13 -10.14
C VAL A 228 20.56 -17.72 -10.14
N LYS A 229 19.95 -16.81 -10.90
CA LYS A 229 20.40 -15.42 -11.03
C LYS A 229 19.26 -14.44 -10.85
N ILE A 230 19.53 -13.29 -10.24
CA ILE A 230 18.62 -12.14 -10.28
C ILE A 230 18.58 -11.64 -11.73
N GLY A 231 17.38 -11.61 -12.31
CA GLY A 231 17.11 -11.13 -13.65
C GLY A 231 16.65 -9.67 -13.63
N ALA A 232 15.59 -9.38 -14.39
CA ALA A 232 15.04 -8.03 -14.51
C ALA A 232 14.57 -7.48 -13.15
N LYS A 233 14.76 -6.17 -12.96
CA LYS A 233 14.27 -5.40 -11.82
C LYS A 233 13.28 -4.34 -12.28
N GLY A 234 12.29 -4.04 -11.45
CA GLY A 234 11.34 -2.96 -11.68
C GLY A 234 11.86 -1.61 -11.15
N ILE A 235 11.01 -0.59 -11.21
CA ILE A 235 11.39 0.79 -10.90
C ILE A 235 11.66 1.04 -9.41
N SER A 236 11.17 0.16 -8.53
CA SER A 236 11.50 0.23 -7.12
C SER A 236 12.84 -0.43 -6.81
N GLY A 237 13.42 -1.16 -7.77
CA GLY A 237 14.60 -2.01 -7.60
C GLY A 237 14.28 -3.44 -7.16
N ARG A 238 12.99 -3.80 -7.04
CA ARG A 238 12.60 -5.19 -6.76
C ARG A 238 12.83 -6.05 -7.97
N THR A 239 13.21 -7.30 -7.71
CA THR A 239 13.37 -8.33 -8.72
C THR A 239 12.01 -8.69 -9.27
N VAL A 240 11.85 -8.59 -10.59
CA VAL A 240 10.66 -9.02 -11.33
C VAL A 240 10.86 -10.43 -11.89
N LEU A 241 12.09 -10.77 -12.28
CA LEU A 241 12.43 -12.09 -12.80
C LEU A 241 13.59 -12.72 -12.03
N LEU A 242 13.43 -13.97 -11.62
CA LEU A 242 14.52 -14.86 -11.22
C LEU A 242 14.79 -15.82 -12.37
N ASN A 243 16.04 -15.95 -12.78
CA ASN A 243 16.42 -16.84 -13.87
C ASN A 243 16.97 -18.14 -13.29
N PHE A 244 16.28 -19.25 -13.53
CA PHE A 244 16.75 -20.61 -13.26
C PHE A 244 17.38 -21.13 -14.55
N ASP A 245 18.71 -21.15 -14.61
CA ASP A 245 19.47 -21.26 -15.85
C ASP A 245 19.05 -20.21 -16.89
N LYS A 246 18.30 -20.63 -17.93
CA LYS A 246 17.78 -19.75 -18.98
C LYS A 246 16.27 -19.50 -18.85
N ILE A 247 15.61 -20.11 -17.87
CA ILE A 247 14.16 -20.04 -17.71
C ILE A 247 13.83 -18.85 -16.78
N PRO A 248 13.18 -17.80 -17.31
CA PRO A 248 12.74 -16.67 -16.49
C PRO A 248 11.50 -17.05 -15.69
N VAL A 249 11.55 -16.83 -14.39
CA VAL A 249 10.45 -17.08 -13.45
C VAL A 249 10.03 -15.76 -12.81
N ASN A 250 8.72 -15.49 -12.77
CA ASN A 250 8.18 -14.31 -12.13
C ASN A 250 8.49 -14.35 -10.62
N ALA A 251 9.27 -13.38 -10.14
CA ALA A 251 9.74 -13.37 -8.76
C ALA A 251 8.63 -13.08 -7.72
N PRO A 252 7.66 -12.18 -7.98
CA PRO A 252 6.47 -12.05 -7.14
C PRO A 252 5.69 -13.35 -6.96
N ASP A 253 5.40 -14.08 -8.04
CA ASP A 253 4.66 -15.35 -7.97
C ASP A 253 5.50 -16.43 -7.25
N PHE A 254 6.80 -16.51 -7.57
CA PHE A 254 7.73 -17.45 -6.92
C PHE A 254 7.83 -17.21 -5.42
N ARG A 255 7.85 -15.94 -4.99
CA ARG A 255 7.84 -15.57 -3.57
C ARG A 255 6.63 -16.17 -2.84
N ILE A 256 5.44 -16.13 -3.46
CA ILE A 256 4.24 -16.73 -2.88
C ILE A 256 4.39 -18.26 -2.82
N ALA A 257 4.79 -18.89 -3.94
CA ALA A 257 4.90 -20.34 -4.06
C ALA A 257 5.93 -20.96 -3.10
N ILE A 258 7.07 -20.29 -2.88
CA ILE A 258 8.15 -20.76 -1.99
C ILE A 258 7.96 -20.39 -0.50
N GLY A 259 6.94 -19.57 -0.22
CA GLY A 259 6.57 -19.14 1.12
C GLY A 259 7.06 -17.71 1.43
N SER A 260 6.09 -16.80 1.52
CA SER A 260 6.30 -15.35 1.72
C SER A 260 6.91 -14.95 3.07
N GLU A 261 6.93 -15.85 4.06
CA GLU A 261 7.61 -15.66 5.35
C GLU A 261 9.11 -15.98 5.27
N LYS A 262 9.48 -16.92 4.38
CA LYS A 262 10.86 -17.34 4.12
C LYS A 262 11.53 -16.39 3.12
N MET A 263 10.89 -16.17 1.96
CA MET A 263 11.27 -15.15 1.00
C MET A 263 10.45 -13.88 1.28
N LYS A 264 10.91 -13.06 2.24
CA LYS A 264 10.09 -11.96 2.78
C LYS A 264 9.71 -10.91 1.73
N SER A 265 10.55 -10.66 0.73
CA SER A 265 10.28 -9.73 -0.36
C SER A 265 10.99 -10.13 -1.66
N THR A 266 10.75 -9.37 -2.72
CA THR A 266 11.51 -9.44 -3.98
C THR A 266 12.60 -8.37 -4.07
N MET A 267 12.84 -7.59 -3.01
CA MET A 267 13.98 -6.67 -2.93
C MET A 267 15.23 -7.48 -2.56
N LEU A 268 15.81 -8.14 -3.57
CA LEU A 268 16.90 -9.09 -3.40
C LEU A 268 18.26 -8.41 -3.56
N ASP A 269 19.14 -8.68 -2.60
CA ASP A 269 20.53 -8.26 -2.63
C ASP A 269 21.43 -9.37 -3.22
N SER A 270 21.13 -10.64 -2.96
CA SER A 270 21.88 -11.76 -3.55
C SER A 270 21.07 -13.05 -3.63
N VAL A 271 21.34 -13.86 -4.66
CA VAL A 271 20.94 -15.26 -4.77
C VAL A 271 22.19 -16.11 -4.99
N LYS A 272 22.37 -17.18 -4.23
CA LYS A 272 23.53 -18.07 -4.31
C LYS A 272 23.05 -19.51 -4.27
N TYR A 273 23.37 -20.26 -5.32
CA TYR A 273 23.08 -21.69 -5.42
C TYR A 273 24.39 -22.47 -5.43
N ASP A 274 24.53 -23.46 -4.56
CA ASP A 274 25.75 -24.27 -4.41
C ASP A 274 25.64 -25.67 -5.04
N GLY A 275 24.53 -25.97 -5.73
CA GLY A 275 24.21 -27.29 -6.28
C GLY A 275 23.21 -28.08 -5.43
N ASN A 276 23.07 -27.76 -4.14
CA ASN A 276 22.14 -28.41 -3.22
C ASN A 276 21.15 -27.42 -2.59
N ASN A 277 21.62 -26.21 -2.27
CA ASN A 277 20.88 -25.21 -1.54
C ASN A 277 20.90 -23.85 -2.23
N LEU A 278 19.77 -23.14 -2.18
CA LEU A 278 19.61 -21.78 -2.66
C LEU A 278 19.51 -20.83 -1.46
N THR A 279 20.56 -20.04 -1.21
CA THR A 279 20.52 -18.94 -0.25
C THR A 279 20.10 -17.64 -0.92
N ILE A 280 19.03 -17.04 -0.41
CA ILE A 280 18.52 -15.74 -0.85
C ILE A 280 18.69 -14.72 0.27
N LYS A 281 19.23 -13.55 -0.06
CA LYS A 281 19.31 -12.40 0.84
C LYS A 281 18.55 -11.22 0.25
N GLY A 282 17.85 -10.49 1.10
CA GLY A 282 17.09 -9.32 0.68
C GLY A 282 16.66 -8.45 1.85
N ARG A 283 15.82 -7.46 1.52
CA ARG A 283 15.38 -6.40 2.43
C ARG A 283 13.88 -6.20 2.38
N GLY A 284 13.30 -5.75 3.47
CA GLY A 284 11.87 -5.51 3.60
C GLY A 284 10.99 -6.75 3.51
N PHE A 285 9.68 -6.53 3.60
CA PHE A 285 8.70 -7.59 3.72
C PHE A 285 7.40 -7.18 3.03
N GLY A 286 7.01 -7.98 2.05
CA GLY A 286 5.72 -7.92 1.37
C GLY A 286 5.91 -7.64 -0.11
N HIS A 287 4.79 -7.49 -0.81
CA HIS A 287 4.79 -7.21 -2.25
C HIS A 287 5.33 -5.81 -2.59
N GLY A 288 5.29 -4.86 -1.66
CA GLY A 288 5.86 -3.52 -1.84
C GLY A 288 4.91 -2.49 -2.45
N VAL A 289 3.69 -2.88 -2.80
CA VAL A 289 2.71 -2.03 -3.49
C VAL A 289 1.82 -1.29 -2.48
N GLY A 290 1.48 -0.05 -2.78
CA GLY A 290 0.61 0.79 -1.94
C GLY A 290 1.28 1.19 -0.62
N MET A 291 0.53 1.16 0.49
CA MET A 291 1.02 1.67 1.78
C MET A 291 2.03 0.73 2.45
N SER A 292 3.22 1.25 2.77
CA SER A 292 4.14 0.60 3.71
C SER A 292 3.67 0.83 5.14
N GLN A 293 3.42 -0.24 5.90
CA GLN A 293 2.98 -0.17 7.29
C GLN A 293 4.06 0.47 8.17
N TRP A 294 5.32 0.05 8.07
CA TRP A 294 6.42 0.70 8.80
C TRP A 294 6.67 2.14 8.35
N GLY A 295 6.37 2.46 7.09
CA GLY A 295 6.45 3.83 6.60
C GLY A 295 5.33 4.70 7.19
N ALA A 296 4.10 4.18 7.25
CA ALA A 296 2.98 4.81 7.94
C ALA A 296 3.27 5.03 9.43
N TYR A 297 3.89 4.05 10.10
CA TYR A 297 4.37 4.20 11.48
C TYR A 297 5.31 5.40 11.63
N GLN A 298 6.33 5.51 10.77
CA GLN A 298 7.30 6.61 10.83
C GLN A 298 6.64 7.96 10.54
N MET A 299 5.74 8.03 9.56
CA MET A 299 4.99 9.25 9.25
C MET A 299 4.12 9.68 10.44
N ALA A 300 3.40 8.74 11.07
CA ALA A 300 2.59 9.02 12.25
C ALA A 300 3.44 9.46 13.45
N LYS A 301 4.62 8.87 13.65
CA LYS A 301 5.60 9.33 14.65
C LYS A 301 6.07 10.76 14.41
N ASN A 302 6.13 11.18 13.14
CA ASN A 302 6.45 12.54 12.74
C ASN A 302 5.24 13.50 12.73
N GLY A 303 4.09 13.05 13.24
CA GLY A 303 2.89 13.90 13.41
C GLY A 303 1.92 13.91 12.22
N ALA A 304 2.18 13.14 11.16
CA ALA A 304 1.27 13.05 10.01
C ALA A 304 -0.08 12.46 10.43
N LYS A 305 -1.18 12.99 9.85
CA LYS A 305 -2.52 12.43 10.03
C LYS A 305 -2.74 11.25 9.10
N ALA A 306 -3.75 10.42 9.41
CA ALA A 306 -4.11 9.27 8.58
C ALA A 306 -4.36 9.65 7.10
N SER A 307 -4.97 10.81 6.84
CA SER A 307 -5.19 11.33 5.50
C SER A 307 -3.88 11.62 4.76
N ASP A 308 -2.90 12.21 5.44
CA ASP A 308 -1.59 12.55 4.87
C ASP A 308 -0.80 11.28 4.56
N ILE A 309 -0.88 10.29 5.45
CA ILE A 309 -0.29 8.97 5.26
C ILE A 309 -0.86 8.33 4.00
N ILE A 310 -2.19 8.26 3.87
CA ILE A 310 -2.82 7.62 2.71
C ILE A 310 -2.47 8.37 1.42
N MET A 311 -2.56 9.72 1.41
CA MET A 311 -2.25 10.53 0.22
C MET A 311 -0.77 10.52 -0.19
N HIS A 312 0.13 10.16 0.73
CA HIS A 312 1.52 9.90 0.39
C HIS A 312 1.67 8.66 -0.50
N TYR A 313 0.95 7.57 -0.20
CA TYR A 313 1.03 6.30 -0.93
C TYR A 313 0.06 6.20 -2.12
N PHE A 314 -1.06 6.92 -2.08
CA PHE A 314 -2.09 6.91 -3.11
C PHE A 314 -2.38 8.33 -3.60
N LYS A 315 -2.12 8.60 -4.88
CA LYS A 315 -2.24 9.94 -5.46
C LYS A 315 -3.63 10.23 -5.98
N ASN A 316 -4.04 11.49 -5.90
CA ASN A 316 -5.29 11.98 -6.51
C ASN A 316 -6.56 11.25 -6.04
N ILE A 317 -6.52 10.60 -4.87
CA ILE A 317 -7.68 9.96 -4.26
C ILE A 317 -8.42 10.94 -3.35
N ASN A 318 -9.63 10.57 -2.95
CA ASN A 318 -10.39 11.23 -1.89
C ASN A 318 -10.66 10.25 -0.75
N VAL A 319 -10.67 10.75 0.49
CA VAL A 319 -11.21 10.01 1.63
C VAL A 319 -12.61 10.54 1.92
N VAL A 320 -13.62 9.69 1.76
CA VAL A 320 -15.04 10.05 1.88
C VAL A 320 -15.73 9.24 2.97
N LYS A 321 -16.82 9.79 3.53
CA LYS A 321 -17.61 9.11 4.57
C LYS A 321 -18.90 8.55 3.98
N LEU A 322 -19.15 7.26 4.19
CA LEU A 322 -20.33 6.55 3.65
C LEU A 322 -21.42 6.25 4.69
N TRP A 323 -21.05 6.07 5.96
CA TRP A 323 -22.00 5.86 7.07
C TRP A 323 -21.49 6.48 8.37
N LYS A 324 -22.36 6.53 9.38
CA LYS A 324 -22.05 6.98 10.74
C LYS A 324 -22.06 5.85 11.76
#